data_AF-A0A7S1MEX7-F1
#
_entry.id   AF-A0A7S1MEX7-F1
#
_cell.length_a   1.000
_cell.length_b   1.000
_cell.length_c   1.000
_cell.angle_alpha   90.00
_cell.angle_beta   90.00
_cell.angle_gamma   90.00
#
_symmetry.space_group_name_H-M   'P 1'
#
loop_
_entity.id
_entity.type
_entity.pdbx_description
1 polymer ?
#
loop_
_entity_poly.entity_id
_entity_poly.type
_entity_poly.pdbx_seq_one_letter_code
_entity_poly.pdbx_strand_id
1 'polypeptide(L)'
;FGSSSSRFGGRLCARPSWPSLDLRRALGDGMMGGESGAVRGGAAGGRARGGVRKLLLAASATGARAVTSADCWVGGWTPEICCSAPGAKGNPLCWDHVYTYDKCCTETEEGIQFNLRRRNFVTDMVRRGATVHFDIRHVSGGRTGAVAARTLSARSTVLRVPATQVYSLKSVPAVLAEAASRHSCDAHAMLALGLALERSNPSSVLADWIRLLPMSFANVLWFSPRQLQLVNATFFAYVVQNWFGDLECMRRAADEIPPGAWRGRQVDHEDLRWALSVVKTRGFAFEGTRESTMLIPLADFLNHNMVASVRTATLAEDALRFVATRNIMPGEELCIDYAQASNLEFLVRYGFRVEDNPYGGRQFDLGGEPMQAHCPSYILRYDTPDIIENATVDCHRQARYLSFEQQFGTLQVHEQLREDRYIYHAIEEACVQLLSMLEAPKPLSDYETGVGGPDGITSVLVREIRAERVLLQRCVHEFQQRQGELEPRPVPGVLAEPLARIWGQPAGSEAPPEEPLDDQPMPASPPSSQPSNQWPLGGAQGAGGGGASASRTYNAGVGRVPSAGGAGDGRPPAGG
;
A
#
# COMPACT_ATOMS: atom_id res chain seq x y z
N PHE A 1 16.22 25.81 48.32
CA PHE A 1 16.38 27.05 47.54
C PHE A 1 17.55 26.85 46.58
N GLY A 2 17.32 26.99 45.28
CA GLY A 2 18.33 26.80 44.23
C GLY A 2 17.86 25.85 43.13
N SER A 3 17.11 26.40 42.18
CA SER A 3 16.48 25.75 41.04
C SER A 3 17.46 25.46 39.90
N SER A 4 17.41 24.25 39.33
CA SER A 4 17.75 24.02 37.92
C SER A 4 16.84 22.93 37.35
N SER A 5 15.61 23.32 37.01
CA SER A 5 14.72 22.51 36.17
C SER A 5 15.19 22.60 34.72
N SER A 6 15.91 21.59 34.24
CA SER A 6 16.10 21.39 32.80
C SER A 6 14.79 20.84 32.22
N ARG A 7 13.94 21.74 31.72
CA ARG A 7 12.82 21.36 30.85
C ARG A 7 13.40 20.89 29.51
N PHE A 8 13.62 19.59 29.37
CA PHE A 8 13.68 18.95 28.06
C PHE A 8 12.27 18.40 27.77
N GLY A 9 11.48 19.21 27.07
CA GLY A 9 10.22 18.75 26.51
C GLY A 9 10.52 17.84 25.32
N GLY A 10 10.02 16.61 25.36
CA GLY A 10 9.82 15.83 24.15
C GLY A 10 9.01 16.67 23.17
N ARG A 11 9.31 16.57 21.87
CA ARG A 11 8.48 17.18 20.83
C ARG A 11 7.16 16.42 20.76
N LEU A 12 6.29 16.69 21.73
CA LEU A 12 4.89 16.32 21.71
C LEU A 12 4.24 16.94 20.47
N CYS A 13 3.29 16.22 19.88
CA CYS A 13 2.60 16.56 18.64
C CYS A 13 1.88 17.91 18.75
N ALA A 14 2.61 19.01 18.59
CA ALA A 14 2.01 20.32 18.40
C ALA A 14 1.13 20.26 17.16
N ARG A 15 -0.09 20.83 17.24
CA ARG A 15 -0.84 21.24 16.04
C ARG A 15 0.17 21.93 15.14
N PRO A 16 0.49 21.38 13.97
CA PRO A 16 1.43 22.09 13.16
C PRO A 16 0.75 23.38 12.70
N SER A 17 1.36 24.50 13.06
CA SER A 17 0.95 25.82 12.61
C SER A 17 1.34 25.96 11.14
N TRP A 18 0.60 25.30 10.27
CA TRP A 18 0.78 25.41 8.83
C TRP A 18 -0.08 26.57 8.29
N PRO A 19 0.44 27.36 7.33
CA PRO A 19 -0.35 28.38 6.67
C PRO A 19 -1.59 27.73 6.05
N SER A 20 -2.76 28.33 6.29
CA SER A 20 -4.01 27.87 5.70
C SER A 20 -3.90 27.94 4.18
N LEU A 21 -3.81 26.79 3.52
CA LEU A 21 -4.06 26.71 2.09
C LEU A 21 -5.56 27.00 1.93
N ASP A 22 -5.89 28.16 1.34
CA ASP A 22 -7.26 28.51 1.03
C ASP A 22 -7.76 27.55 -0.07
N LEU A 23 -8.46 26.50 0.36
CA LEU A 23 -9.06 25.46 -0.49
C LEU A 23 -9.93 26.05 -1.61
N ARG A 24 -10.46 27.28 -1.46
CA ARG A 24 -11.21 27.96 -2.53
C ARG A 24 -10.33 28.34 -3.72
N ARG A 25 -9.07 28.69 -3.47
CA ARG A 25 -8.13 29.11 -4.53
C ARG A 25 -7.52 27.91 -5.27
N ALA A 26 -7.43 26.76 -4.62
CA ALA A 26 -6.92 25.51 -5.19
C ALA A 26 -7.97 24.74 -6.03
N LEU A 27 -9.27 25.00 -5.82
CA LEU A 27 -10.36 24.27 -6.49
C LEU A 27 -10.79 24.89 -7.83
N GLY A 28 -10.23 26.02 -8.25
CA GLY A 28 -10.57 26.67 -9.53
C GLY A 28 -12.01 27.19 -9.60
N ASP A 29 -12.17 28.51 -9.73
CA ASP A 29 -13.47 29.11 -10.06
C ASP A 29 -13.90 28.66 -11.46
N GLY A 30 -14.69 27.60 -11.55
CA GLY A 30 -15.07 27.03 -12.84
C GLY A 30 -16.11 25.93 -12.78
N MET A 31 -17.08 25.98 -11.85
CA MET A 31 -18.21 25.03 -11.87
C MET A 31 -19.46 25.55 -11.15
N MET A 32 -19.89 26.78 -11.46
CA MET A 32 -21.22 27.29 -11.09
C MET A 32 -21.74 28.16 -12.22
N GLY A 33 -22.58 27.59 -13.10
CA GLY A 33 -23.16 28.31 -14.22
C GLY A 33 -24.03 27.43 -15.13
N GLY A 34 -24.97 26.68 -14.54
CA GLY A 34 -26.03 26.00 -15.29
C GLY A 34 -27.34 26.75 -15.12
N GLU A 35 -27.55 27.82 -15.90
CA GLU A 35 -28.87 28.47 -15.96
C GLU A 35 -29.86 27.64 -16.76
N SER A 36 -30.95 27.31 -16.09
CA SER A 36 -32.16 26.70 -16.60
C SER A 36 -32.89 27.62 -17.60
N GLY A 37 -32.75 27.34 -18.89
CA GLY A 37 -33.56 27.96 -19.95
C GLY A 37 -34.85 27.19 -20.18
N ALA A 38 -35.94 27.59 -19.50
CA ALA A 38 -37.29 27.12 -19.76
C ALA A 38 -37.80 27.69 -21.10
N VAL A 39 -37.92 26.83 -22.13
CA VAL A 39 -38.51 27.20 -23.42
C VAL A 39 -40.04 27.08 -23.32
N ARG A 40 -40.73 28.22 -23.43
CA ARG A 40 -42.18 28.33 -23.60
C ARG A 40 -42.61 27.72 -24.93
N GLY A 41 -43.47 26.70 -24.87
CA GLY A 41 -44.19 26.17 -26.03
C GLY A 41 -45.26 27.14 -26.52
N GLY A 42 -45.13 27.58 -27.79
CA GLY A 42 -46.17 28.28 -28.54
C GLY A 42 -47.00 27.28 -29.34
N ALA A 43 -48.30 27.25 -29.08
CA ALA A 43 -49.28 26.54 -29.88
C ALA A 43 -49.68 27.37 -31.11
N ALA A 44 -49.65 26.76 -32.29
CA ALA A 44 -50.39 27.23 -33.46
C ALA A 44 -50.78 26.02 -34.33
N GLY A 45 -52.08 25.87 -34.56
CA GLY A 45 -52.66 24.74 -35.28
C GLY A 45 -52.79 24.93 -36.79
N GLY A 46 -53.17 23.84 -37.43
CA GLY A 46 -53.89 23.83 -38.71
C GLY A 46 -53.07 23.37 -39.93
N ARG A 47 -53.26 22.14 -40.40
CA ARG A 47 -54.24 21.78 -41.44
C ARG A 47 -53.98 20.36 -41.95
N ALA A 48 -55.05 19.57 -41.98
CA ALA A 48 -55.09 18.25 -42.58
C ALA A 48 -55.09 18.32 -44.12
N ARG A 49 -54.34 17.42 -44.77
CA ARG A 49 -54.68 16.86 -46.09
C ARG A 49 -54.29 15.39 -46.13
N GLY A 50 -55.27 14.56 -46.48
CA GLY A 50 -55.18 13.11 -46.50
C GLY A 50 -54.44 12.55 -47.72
N GLY A 51 -54.00 11.29 -47.59
CA GLY A 51 -53.37 10.53 -48.67
C GLY A 51 -53.12 9.08 -48.27
N VAL A 52 -54.09 8.23 -48.58
CA VAL A 52 -54.01 6.78 -48.92
C VAL A 52 -53.08 5.87 -48.09
N ARG A 53 -53.70 5.06 -47.22
CA ARG A 53 -53.11 3.85 -46.61
C ARG A 53 -52.69 2.85 -47.70
N LYS A 54 -51.38 2.59 -47.83
CA LYS A 54 -50.87 1.29 -48.32
C LYS A 54 -50.55 0.41 -47.13
N LEU A 55 -51.32 -0.66 -46.96
CA LEU A 55 -51.03 -1.74 -46.03
C LEU A 55 -49.81 -2.51 -46.58
N LEU A 56 -48.62 -2.18 -46.11
CA LEU A 56 -47.44 -3.03 -46.25
C LEU A 56 -47.42 -3.96 -45.04
N LEU A 57 -47.70 -5.25 -45.28
CA LEU A 57 -47.28 -6.30 -44.35
C LEU A 57 -45.75 -6.29 -44.32
N ALA A 58 -45.17 -5.57 -43.36
CA ALA A 58 -43.80 -5.80 -42.96
C ALA A 58 -43.80 -7.04 -42.07
N ALA A 59 -43.25 -8.14 -42.58
CA ALA A 59 -42.87 -9.27 -41.77
C ALA A 59 -41.95 -8.76 -40.64
N SER A 60 -42.35 -8.99 -39.40
CA SER A 60 -41.52 -8.74 -38.23
C SER A 60 -40.37 -9.74 -38.25
N ALA A 61 -39.30 -9.41 -38.97
CA ALA A 61 -38.00 -9.96 -38.66
C ALA A 61 -37.65 -9.44 -37.26
N THR A 62 -37.83 -10.28 -36.24
CA THR A 62 -37.15 -10.11 -34.96
C THR A 62 -35.66 -10.34 -35.20
N GLY A 63 -35.02 -9.36 -35.85
CA GLY A 63 -33.58 -9.26 -35.86
C GLY A 63 -33.17 -8.98 -34.43
N ALA A 64 -32.52 -9.96 -33.79
CA ALA A 64 -31.85 -9.72 -32.53
C ALA A 64 -30.91 -8.52 -32.74
N ARG A 65 -31.21 -7.40 -32.07
CA ARG A 65 -30.39 -6.19 -32.15
C ARG A 65 -28.97 -6.59 -31.75
N ALA A 66 -27.99 -6.28 -32.61
CA ALA A 66 -26.59 -6.49 -32.29
C ALA A 66 -26.25 -5.72 -31.02
N VAL A 67 -25.64 -6.40 -30.05
CA VAL A 67 -25.20 -5.80 -28.80
C VAL A 67 -23.99 -4.93 -29.11
N THR A 68 -24.08 -3.63 -28.81
CA THR A 68 -22.97 -2.68 -29.03
C THR A 68 -22.14 -2.52 -27.76
N SER A 69 -20.94 -1.94 -27.90
CA SER A 69 -20.12 -1.51 -26.75
C SER A 69 -20.94 -0.76 -25.70
N ALA A 70 -21.68 0.27 -26.15
CA ALA A 70 -22.48 1.11 -25.26
C ALA A 70 -23.60 0.35 -24.55
N ASP A 71 -24.05 -0.79 -25.09
CA ASP A 71 -25.06 -1.64 -24.44
C ASP A 71 -24.43 -2.55 -23.37
N CYS A 72 -23.19 -3.02 -23.56
CA CYS A 72 -22.48 -3.89 -22.62
C CYS A 72 -21.95 -3.17 -21.37
N TRP A 73 -21.56 -1.90 -21.51
CA TRP A 73 -20.76 -1.19 -20.49
C TRP A 73 -21.57 -0.10 -19.79
N VAL A 74 -22.72 -0.50 -19.25
CA VAL A 74 -23.66 0.38 -18.52
C VAL A 74 -23.61 0.13 -17.01
N GLY A 75 -24.01 1.11 -16.21
CA GLY A 75 -24.21 0.90 -14.77
C GLY A 75 -22.94 0.56 -13.98
N GLY A 76 -21.75 0.94 -14.48
CA GLY A 76 -20.46 0.65 -13.85
C GLY A 76 -19.82 -0.65 -14.31
N TRP A 77 -20.45 -1.42 -15.21
CA TRP A 77 -19.80 -2.53 -15.90
C TRP A 77 -18.86 -2.00 -16.98
N THR A 78 -17.66 -2.57 -17.06
CA THR A 78 -16.65 -2.18 -18.05
C THR A 78 -15.94 -3.41 -18.60
N PRO A 79 -15.30 -3.32 -19.80
CA PRO A 79 -14.50 -4.41 -20.36
C PRO A 79 -13.46 -4.93 -19.38
N GLU A 80 -12.92 -4.04 -18.56
CA GLU A 80 -12.08 -4.39 -17.42
C GLU A 80 -12.88 -5.38 -16.57
N ILE A 81 -13.81 -4.93 -15.73
CA ILE A 81 -14.48 -5.70 -14.67
C ILE A 81 -15.02 -7.05 -15.16
N CYS A 82 -15.49 -7.07 -16.41
CA CYS A 82 -16.19 -8.20 -16.96
C CYS A 82 -15.30 -9.17 -17.74
N CYS A 83 -14.36 -8.70 -18.56
CA CYS A 83 -13.64 -9.59 -19.48
C CYS A 83 -12.43 -10.32 -18.87
N SER A 84 -11.95 -9.93 -17.67
CA SER A 84 -10.67 -10.42 -17.14
C SER A 84 -10.72 -11.44 -16.00
N ALA A 85 -11.88 -11.90 -15.55
CA ALA A 85 -11.92 -12.80 -14.39
C ALA A 85 -11.32 -14.21 -14.69
N PRO A 86 -10.97 -15.00 -13.65
CA PRO A 86 -10.45 -16.34 -13.82
C PRO A 86 -11.52 -17.27 -14.42
N GLY A 87 -11.27 -17.78 -15.62
CA GLY A 87 -12.18 -18.69 -16.33
C GLY A 87 -12.27 -18.37 -17.83
N ALA A 88 -12.85 -19.26 -18.62
CA ALA A 88 -13.00 -19.07 -20.07
C ALA A 88 -13.96 -17.92 -20.44
N LYS A 89 -14.80 -17.48 -19.50
CA LYS A 89 -15.92 -16.56 -19.75
C LYS A 89 -15.92 -15.32 -18.84
N GLY A 90 -14.79 -14.85 -18.33
CA GLY A 90 -14.75 -13.62 -17.52
C GLY A 90 -15.62 -13.65 -16.25
N ASN A 91 -15.99 -12.49 -15.73
CA ASN A 91 -16.69 -12.34 -14.44
C ASN A 91 -18.15 -12.79 -14.57
N PRO A 92 -18.59 -13.88 -13.89
CA PRO A 92 -19.95 -14.40 -14.04
C PRO A 92 -21.04 -13.41 -13.60
N LEU A 93 -20.72 -12.42 -12.76
CA LEU A 93 -21.67 -11.38 -12.33
C LEU A 93 -22.03 -10.38 -13.44
N CYS A 94 -21.21 -10.26 -14.48
CA CYS A 94 -21.47 -9.36 -15.58
C CYS A 94 -22.47 -9.91 -16.59
N TRP A 95 -22.78 -11.21 -16.50
CA TRP A 95 -23.49 -11.91 -17.55
C TRP A 95 -24.90 -12.24 -17.16
N ASP A 96 -25.79 -12.07 -18.13
CA ASP A 96 -27.14 -12.57 -18.08
C ASP A 96 -27.47 -13.30 -19.39
N HIS A 97 -28.74 -13.49 -19.68
CA HIS A 97 -29.21 -14.15 -20.88
C HIS A 97 -29.06 -13.30 -22.16
N VAL A 98 -28.82 -11.99 -22.02
CA VAL A 98 -28.69 -11.01 -23.12
C VAL A 98 -27.23 -10.65 -23.35
N TYR A 99 -26.54 -10.19 -22.29
CA TYR A 99 -25.15 -9.76 -22.27
C TYR A 99 -24.28 -10.91 -21.78
N THR A 100 -23.52 -11.49 -22.70
CA THR A 100 -22.65 -12.64 -22.41
C THR A 100 -21.21 -12.28 -22.67
N TYR A 101 -20.27 -13.06 -22.11
CA TYR A 101 -18.85 -12.89 -22.37
C TYR A 101 -18.54 -12.83 -23.86
N ASP A 102 -19.07 -13.76 -24.66
CA ASP A 102 -18.76 -13.83 -26.10
C ASP A 102 -19.22 -12.55 -26.79
N LYS A 103 -20.46 -12.12 -26.57
CA LYS A 103 -21.01 -10.88 -27.13
C LYS A 103 -20.25 -9.64 -26.68
N CYS A 104 -20.03 -9.47 -25.38
CA CYS A 104 -19.47 -8.23 -24.86
C CYS A 104 -17.94 -8.17 -24.98
N CYS A 105 -17.23 -9.25 -24.70
CA CYS A 105 -15.76 -9.25 -24.63
C CYS A 105 -15.07 -9.64 -25.94
N THR A 106 -15.77 -10.33 -26.83
CA THR A 106 -15.16 -10.87 -28.07
C THR A 106 -15.80 -10.33 -29.35
N GLU A 107 -16.98 -9.71 -29.26
CA GLU A 107 -17.69 -9.15 -30.42
C GLU A 107 -17.80 -7.62 -30.37
N THR A 108 -17.77 -6.97 -29.18
CA THR A 108 -17.72 -5.50 -29.11
C THR A 108 -16.31 -4.94 -29.26
N GLU A 109 -16.20 -3.77 -29.88
CA GLU A 109 -14.93 -3.10 -30.10
C GLU A 109 -14.15 -2.86 -28.79
N GLU A 110 -14.80 -2.34 -27.75
CA GLU A 110 -14.13 -2.05 -26.48
C GLU A 110 -13.67 -3.33 -25.76
N GLY A 111 -14.48 -4.39 -25.77
CA GLY A 111 -14.10 -5.69 -25.21
C GLY A 111 -12.90 -6.33 -25.90
N ILE A 112 -12.89 -6.31 -27.23
CA ILE A 112 -11.81 -6.84 -28.06
C ILE A 112 -10.53 -6.02 -27.84
N GLN A 113 -10.64 -4.69 -27.92
CA GLN A 113 -9.50 -3.77 -27.78
C GLN A 113 -8.86 -3.90 -26.40
N PHE A 114 -9.66 -4.03 -25.34
CA PHE A 114 -9.15 -4.21 -23.99
C PHE A 114 -8.34 -5.52 -23.84
N ASN A 115 -8.90 -6.65 -24.29
CA ASN A 115 -8.21 -7.94 -24.22
C ASN A 115 -6.91 -7.96 -25.03
N LEU A 116 -6.93 -7.35 -26.23
CA LEU A 116 -5.75 -7.24 -27.08
C LEU A 116 -4.67 -6.35 -26.45
N ARG A 117 -5.02 -5.17 -25.93
CA ARG A 117 -4.06 -4.25 -25.29
C ARG A 117 -3.29 -4.94 -24.16
N ARG A 118 -3.98 -5.65 -23.27
CA ARG A 118 -3.35 -6.34 -22.14
C ARG A 118 -2.40 -7.45 -22.58
N ARG A 119 -2.82 -8.31 -23.51
CA ARG A 119 -1.97 -9.40 -24.03
C ARG A 119 -0.76 -8.86 -24.78
N ASN A 120 -0.97 -7.82 -25.59
CA ASN A 120 0.08 -7.16 -26.34
C ASN A 120 1.09 -6.50 -25.39
N PHE A 121 0.63 -5.84 -24.33
CA PHE A 121 1.49 -5.24 -23.32
C PHE A 121 2.42 -6.27 -22.66
N VAL A 122 1.89 -7.37 -22.11
CA VAL A 122 2.73 -8.41 -21.48
C VAL A 122 3.70 -9.02 -22.49
N THR A 123 3.23 -9.31 -23.71
CA THR A 123 4.05 -9.89 -24.78
C THR A 123 5.20 -8.96 -25.19
N ASP A 124 4.92 -7.65 -25.30
CA ASP A 124 5.93 -6.65 -25.63
C ASP A 124 6.97 -6.48 -24.52
N MET A 125 6.54 -6.42 -23.26
CA MET A 125 7.46 -6.35 -22.11
C MET A 125 8.39 -7.57 -22.08
N VAL A 126 7.86 -8.77 -22.34
CA VAL A 126 8.66 -10.01 -22.44
C VAL A 126 9.62 -9.96 -23.63
N ARG A 127 9.18 -9.48 -24.79
CA ARG A 127 10.05 -9.29 -25.97
C ARG A 127 11.22 -8.34 -25.67
N ARG A 128 11.00 -7.34 -24.82
CA ARG A 128 12.02 -6.38 -24.35
C ARG A 128 12.86 -6.91 -23.18
N GLY A 129 12.71 -8.18 -22.79
CA GLY A 129 13.55 -8.86 -21.80
C GLY A 129 12.95 -9.03 -20.40
N ALA A 130 11.66 -8.73 -20.21
CA ALA A 130 10.97 -9.03 -18.95
C ALA A 130 10.68 -10.52 -18.81
N THR A 131 10.63 -11.02 -17.58
CA THR A 131 10.15 -12.36 -17.26
C THR A 131 8.90 -12.22 -16.41
N VAL A 132 7.79 -12.81 -16.86
CA VAL A 132 6.48 -12.72 -16.19
C VAL A 132 5.90 -14.12 -16.03
N HIS A 133 5.47 -14.48 -14.82
CA HIS A 133 4.86 -15.78 -14.52
C HIS A 133 3.42 -15.68 -14.00
N PHE A 134 2.75 -14.59 -14.36
CA PHE A 134 1.37 -14.31 -14.01
C PHE A 134 0.61 -13.70 -15.19
N ASP A 135 -0.71 -13.84 -15.12
CA ASP A 135 -1.64 -13.12 -15.98
C ASP A 135 -2.20 -11.92 -15.22
N ILE A 136 -2.40 -10.81 -15.92
CA ILE A 136 -3.13 -9.66 -15.37
C ILE A 136 -4.63 -9.96 -15.51
N ARG A 137 -5.36 -10.06 -14.40
CA ARG A 137 -6.77 -10.48 -14.35
C ARG A 137 -7.60 -9.63 -13.41
N HIS A 138 -8.92 -9.76 -13.45
CA HIS A 138 -9.74 -9.26 -12.35
C HIS A 138 -9.71 -10.24 -11.20
N VAL A 139 -9.59 -9.66 -10.01
CA VAL A 139 -9.62 -10.36 -8.73
C VAL A 139 -10.85 -9.92 -7.94
N SER A 140 -11.06 -10.51 -6.77
CA SER A 140 -12.16 -10.17 -5.88
C SER A 140 -12.26 -8.65 -5.64
N GLY A 141 -13.49 -8.14 -5.69
CA GLY A 141 -13.78 -6.70 -5.56
C GLY A 141 -13.64 -5.90 -6.87
N GLY A 142 -13.58 -6.56 -8.03
CA GLY A 142 -13.57 -5.89 -9.35
C GLY A 142 -12.24 -5.19 -9.69
N ARG A 143 -11.21 -5.37 -8.87
CA ARG A 143 -9.87 -4.79 -9.08
C ARG A 143 -9.08 -5.61 -10.08
N THR A 144 -8.14 -4.98 -10.77
CA THR A 144 -7.15 -5.69 -11.59
C THR A 144 -6.00 -6.15 -10.69
N GLY A 145 -5.53 -7.38 -10.87
CA GLY A 145 -4.45 -7.98 -10.09
C GLY A 145 -3.63 -8.97 -10.90
N ALA A 146 -2.44 -9.31 -10.39
CA ALA A 146 -1.59 -10.35 -10.93
C ALA A 146 -2.01 -11.73 -10.39
N VAL A 147 -2.29 -12.68 -11.27
CA VAL A 147 -2.74 -14.04 -10.92
C VAL A 147 -1.74 -15.06 -11.45
N ALA A 148 -1.26 -15.96 -10.60
CA ALA A 148 -0.25 -16.94 -10.96
C ALA A 148 -0.71 -17.79 -12.16
N ALA A 149 0.08 -17.80 -13.23
CA ALA A 149 -0.25 -18.56 -14.45
C ALA A 149 0.15 -20.05 -14.33
N ARG A 150 0.99 -20.38 -13.34
CA ARG A 150 1.53 -21.71 -13.09
C ARG A 150 1.94 -21.84 -11.63
N THR A 151 2.30 -23.06 -11.21
CA THR A 151 2.87 -23.29 -9.88
C THR A 151 4.21 -22.58 -9.76
N LEU A 152 4.42 -21.88 -8.65
CA LEU A 152 5.66 -21.18 -8.32
C LEU A 152 6.17 -21.68 -6.98
N SER A 153 7.40 -22.18 -6.94
CA SER A 153 8.05 -22.60 -5.69
C SER A 153 8.48 -21.39 -4.88
N ALA A 154 8.57 -21.53 -3.55
CA ALA A 154 9.15 -20.51 -2.69
C ALA A 154 10.53 -20.06 -3.22
N ARG A 155 10.79 -18.74 -3.17
CA ARG A 155 12.00 -18.06 -3.67
C ARG A 155 12.20 -18.09 -5.18
N SER A 156 11.32 -18.72 -5.95
CA SER A 156 11.36 -18.66 -7.42
C SER A 156 11.03 -17.25 -7.94
N THR A 157 11.52 -16.90 -9.12
CA THR A 157 11.17 -15.64 -9.78
C THR A 157 9.67 -15.62 -10.06
N VAL A 158 9.02 -14.51 -9.73
CA VAL A 158 7.64 -14.20 -10.14
C VAL A 158 7.67 -13.22 -11.30
N LEU A 159 8.50 -12.17 -11.17
CA LEU A 159 8.66 -11.09 -12.11
C LEU A 159 10.11 -10.64 -12.15
N ARG A 160 10.65 -10.44 -13.36
CA ARG A 160 11.90 -9.72 -13.60
C ARG A 160 11.64 -8.62 -14.61
N VAL A 161 11.94 -7.37 -14.28
CA VAL A 161 11.79 -6.21 -15.17
C VAL A 161 13.16 -5.58 -15.40
N PRO A 162 13.66 -5.52 -16.65
CA PRO A 162 14.90 -4.81 -16.96
C PRO A 162 14.81 -3.33 -16.59
N ALA A 163 15.92 -2.73 -16.14
CA ALA A 163 15.98 -1.33 -15.77
C ALA A 163 15.58 -0.38 -16.93
N THR A 164 15.76 -0.80 -18.18
CA THR A 164 15.34 -0.07 -19.39
C THR A 164 13.82 0.03 -19.56
N GLN A 165 13.04 -0.77 -18.84
CA GLN A 165 11.57 -0.77 -18.88
C GLN A 165 10.95 -0.08 -17.65
N VAL A 166 11.78 0.55 -16.80
CA VAL A 166 11.37 1.22 -15.58
C VAL A 166 11.35 2.73 -15.81
N TYR A 167 10.35 3.41 -15.27
CA TYR A 167 10.29 4.87 -15.32
C TYR A 167 10.66 5.46 -13.96
N SER A 168 11.70 6.27 -13.92
CA SER A 168 12.24 6.88 -12.70
C SER A 168 12.57 8.35 -12.92
N LEU A 169 13.09 9.05 -11.91
CA LEU A 169 13.56 10.42 -12.07
C LEU A 169 14.60 10.56 -13.19
N LYS A 170 15.42 9.53 -13.43
CA LYS A 170 16.40 9.50 -14.54
C LYS A 170 15.75 9.50 -15.92
N SER A 171 14.47 9.12 -16.01
CA SER A 171 13.69 9.08 -17.24
C SER A 171 13.02 10.41 -17.56
N VAL A 172 12.95 11.35 -16.60
CA VAL A 172 12.29 12.65 -16.77
C VAL A 172 13.17 13.57 -17.64
N PRO A 173 12.65 14.20 -18.71
CA PRO A 173 13.44 15.13 -19.52
C PRO A 173 14.00 16.30 -18.71
N ALA A 174 15.23 16.71 -19.00
CA ALA A 174 15.93 17.78 -18.26
C ALA A 174 15.12 19.08 -18.17
N VAL A 175 14.46 19.50 -19.26
CA VAL A 175 13.61 20.69 -19.27
C VAL A 175 12.45 20.64 -18.25
N LEU A 176 11.86 19.46 -18.03
CA LEU A 176 10.82 19.25 -17.02
C LEU A 176 11.42 19.20 -15.62
N ALA A 177 12.53 18.48 -15.45
CA ALA A 177 13.23 18.37 -14.18
C ALA A 177 13.70 19.74 -13.67
N GLU A 178 14.30 20.56 -14.53
CA GLU A 178 14.74 21.92 -14.20
C GLU A 178 13.58 22.83 -13.83
N ALA A 179 12.45 22.75 -14.55
CA ALA A 179 11.25 23.52 -14.21
C ALA A 179 10.71 23.11 -12.83
N ALA A 180 10.58 21.80 -12.57
CA ALA A 180 10.16 21.29 -11.28
C ALA A 180 11.12 21.73 -10.15
N SER A 181 12.44 21.70 -10.39
CA SER A 181 13.45 22.15 -9.42
C SER A 181 13.37 23.63 -9.09
N ARG A 182 13.10 24.52 -10.07
CA ARG A 182 12.91 25.96 -9.82
C ARG A 182 11.75 26.24 -8.86
N HIS A 183 10.69 25.43 -8.94
CA HIS A 183 9.53 25.51 -8.03
C HIS A 183 9.70 24.70 -6.75
N SER A 184 10.86 24.09 -6.52
CA SER A 184 11.13 23.21 -5.37
C SER A 184 10.12 22.05 -5.26
N CYS A 185 9.70 21.49 -6.40
CA CYS A 185 8.82 20.34 -6.41
C CYS A 185 9.52 19.11 -5.84
N ASP A 186 8.79 18.35 -5.03
CA ASP A 186 9.24 17.05 -4.51
C ASP A 186 9.54 16.04 -5.64
N ALA A 187 10.37 15.04 -5.36
CA ALA A 187 10.70 13.95 -6.27
C ALA A 187 9.47 13.28 -6.90
N HIS A 188 8.40 13.04 -6.14
CA HIS A 188 7.20 12.42 -6.72
C HIS A 188 6.45 13.37 -7.66
N ALA A 189 6.43 14.67 -7.34
CA ALA A 189 5.83 15.69 -8.20
C ALA A 189 6.60 15.83 -9.52
N MET A 190 7.94 15.81 -9.47
CA MET A 190 8.80 15.80 -10.65
C MET A 190 8.59 14.54 -11.51
N LEU A 191 8.57 13.35 -10.89
CA LEU A 191 8.29 12.09 -11.57
C LEU A 191 6.90 12.09 -12.23
N ALA A 192 5.90 12.64 -11.53
CA ALA A 192 4.53 12.76 -12.04
C ALA A 192 4.43 13.75 -13.20
N LEU A 193 5.17 14.86 -13.18
CA LEU A 193 5.24 15.80 -14.31
C LEU A 193 5.79 15.12 -15.58
N GLY A 194 6.84 14.31 -15.41
CA GLY A 194 7.36 13.46 -16.49
C GLY A 194 6.33 12.45 -17.01
N LEU A 195 5.62 11.77 -16.10
CA LEU A 195 4.56 10.84 -16.48
C LEU A 195 3.40 11.53 -17.22
N ALA A 196 3.03 12.75 -16.84
CA ALA A 196 2.00 13.53 -17.52
C ALA A 196 2.39 13.82 -18.98
N LEU A 197 3.67 14.15 -19.23
CA LEU A 197 4.22 14.25 -20.59
C LEU A 197 4.13 12.92 -21.35
N GLU A 198 4.51 11.80 -20.73
CA GLU A 198 4.44 10.49 -21.38
C GLU A 198 2.99 10.10 -21.72
N ARG A 199 2.02 10.48 -20.89
CA ARG A 199 0.59 10.29 -21.19
C ARG A 199 0.14 11.12 -22.39
N SER A 200 0.63 12.35 -22.53
CA SER A 200 0.24 13.22 -23.65
C SER A 200 0.99 12.91 -24.96
N ASN A 201 2.06 12.10 -24.88
CA ASN A 201 2.92 11.74 -26.00
C ASN A 201 2.41 10.51 -26.77
N PRO A 202 1.95 10.65 -28.04
CA PRO A 202 1.45 9.53 -28.83
C PRO A 202 2.49 8.44 -29.13
N SER A 203 3.78 8.81 -29.09
CA SER A 203 4.92 7.92 -29.36
C SER A 203 5.60 7.42 -28.08
N SER A 204 4.94 7.56 -26.92
CA SER A 204 5.50 7.08 -25.66
C SER A 204 5.73 5.57 -25.67
N VAL A 205 6.90 5.14 -25.22
CA VAL A 205 7.20 3.71 -24.97
C VAL A 205 6.37 3.14 -23.81
N LEU A 206 5.72 4.01 -23.03
CA LEU A 206 4.84 3.66 -21.93
C LEU A 206 3.37 3.67 -22.34
N ALA A 207 3.03 4.02 -23.58
CA ALA A 207 1.64 4.23 -24.01
C ALA A 207 0.73 3.02 -23.71
N ASP A 208 1.20 1.81 -23.96
CA ASP A 208 0.42 0.60 -23.71
C ASP A 208 0.22 0.31 -22.22
N TRP A 209 1.23 0.59 -21.38
CA TRP A 209 1.07 0.51 -19.93
C TRP A 209 0.11 1.59 -19.41
N ILE A 210 0.28 2.83 -19.85
CA ILE A 210 -0.55 3.98 -19.46
C ILE A 210 -2.03 3.71 -19.78
N ARG A 211 -2.34 3.10 -20.94
CA ARG A 211 -3.70 2.72 -21.33
C ARG A 211 -4.33 1.62 -20.47
N LEU A 212 -3.54 0.89 -19.67
CA LEU A 212 -4.03 -0.11 -18.72
C LEU A 212 -4.24 0.46 -17.30
N LEU A 213 -3.78 1.68 -17.04
CA LEU A 213 -3.94 2.33 -15.74
C LEU A 213 -5.37 2.86 -15.56
N PRO A 214 -5.86 2.96 -14.30
CA PRO A 214 -7.14 3.58 -14.00
C PRO A 214 -7.21 5.02 -14.51
N MET A 215 -8.36 5.42 -15.05
CA MET A 215 -8.60 6.79 -15.50
C MET A 215 -8.94 7.75 -14.35
N SER A 216 -9.43 7.21 -13.24
CA SER A 216 -9.75 7.93 -12.01
C SER A 216 -9.26 7.12 -10.80
N PHE A 217 -9.20 7.79 -9.65
CA PHE A 217 -8.76 7.19 -8.39
C PHE A 217 -9.73 7.55 -7.26
N ALA A 218 -9.59 6.84 -6.15
CA ALA A 218 -10.32 7.09 -4.91
C ALA A 218 -9.39 7.61 -3.80
N ASN A 219 -8.27 8.25 -4.16
CA ASN A 219 -7.35 8.86 -3.20
C ASN A 219 -7.75 10.32 -2.88
N VAL A 220 -7.02 10.95 -1.96
CA VAL A 220 -7.29 12.31 -1.44
C VAL A 220 -7.46 13.39 -2.50
N LEU A 221 -6.78 13.29 -3.65
CA LEU A 221 -6.92 14.27 -4.72
C LEU A 221 -8.31 14.21 -5.36
N TRP A 222 -9.04 13.11 -5.19
CA TRP A 222 -10.35 12.81 -5.76
C TRP A 222 -11.51 12.98 -4.78
N PHE A 223 -11.19 13.42 -3.56
CA PHE A 223 -12.19 13.60 -2.53
C PHE A 223 -13.05 14.84 -2.76
N SER A 224 -14.34 14.72 -2.44
CA SER A 224 -15.25 15.86 -2.40
C SER A 224 -14.88 16.82 -1.27
N PRO A 225 -15.32 18.10 -1.32
CA PRO A 225 -15.07 19.05 -0.23
C PRO A 225 -15.50 18.53 1.15
N ARG A 226 -16.57 17.73 1.21
CA ARG A 226 -17.06 17.10 2.43
C ARG A 226 -16.10 16.02 2.95
N GLN A 227 -15.56 15.20 2.06
CA GLN A 227 -14.58 14.16 2.41
C GLN A 227 -13.26 14.79 2.86
N LEU A 228 -12.81 15.85 2.18
CA LEU A 228 -11.63 16.62 2.60
C LEU A 228 -11.82 17.26 3.98
N GLN A 229 -13.02 17.74 4.30
CA GLN A 229 -13.32 18.25 5.64
C GLN A 229 -13.17 17.17 6.72
N LEU A 230 -13.64 15.94 6.45
CA LEU A 230 -13.46 14.81 7.37
C LEU A 230 -11.98 14.48 7.57
N VAL A 231 -11.20 14.34 6.49
CA VAL A 231 -9.77 14.01 6.58
C VAL A 231 -8.97 15.11 7.27
N ASN A 232 -9.30 16.38 7.04
CA ASN A 232 -8.66 17.52 7.71
C ASN A 232 -8.90 17.56 9.23
N ALA A 233 -9.97 16.90 9.71
CA ALA A 233 -10.24 16.68 11.14
C ALA A 233 -9.57 15.39 11.67
N THR A 234 -8.56 14.87 10.97
CA THR A 234 -7.77 13.72 11.42
C THR A 234 -6.29 14.05 11.38
N PHE A 235 -5.49 13.13 11.92
CA PHE A 235 -4.06 13.22 11.76
C PHE A 235 -3.63 13.31 10.28
N PHE A 236 -4.35 12.69 9.35
CA PHE A 236 -3.99 12.62 7.92
C PHE A 236 -4.21 13.90 7.11
N ALA A 237 -4.57 15.02 7.76
CA ALA A 237 -4.64 16.35 7.14
C ALA A 237 -3.34 16.73 6.40
N TYR A 238 -2.17 16.30 6.90
CA TYR A 238 -0.89 16.56 6.25
C TYR A 238 -0.80 15.90 4.85
N VAL A 239 -1.48 14.77 4.62
CA VAL A 239 -1.50 14.10 3.30
C VAL A 239 -2.25 14.96 2.30
N VAL A 240 -3.39 15.55 2.71
CA VAL A 240 -4.15 16.51 1.92
C VAL A 240 -3.24 17.68 1.52
N GLN A 241 -2.61 18.32 2.50
CA GLN A 241 -1.75 19.48 2.26
C GLN A 241 -0.57 19.14 1.33
N ASN A 242 0.11 18.02 1.57
CA ASN A 242 1.27 17.62 0.78
C ASN A 242 0.89 17.28 -0.66
N TRP A 243 -0.20 16.54 -0.90
CA TRP A 243 -0.56 16.12 -2.27
C TRP A 243 -1.12 17.27 -3.10
N PHE A 244 -1.93 18.15 -2.49
CA PHE A 244 -2.37 19.37 -3.18
C PHE A 244 -1.23 20.37 -3.38
N GLY A 245 -0.26 20.44 -2.44
CA GLY A 245 0.96 21.22 -2.62
C GLY A 245 1.83 20.70 -3.77
N ASP A 246 2.02 19.39 -3.86
CA ASP A 246 2.71 18.73 -4.97
C ASP A 246 2.02 19.03 -6.31
N LEU A 247 0.69 18.93 -6.37
CA LEU A 247 -0.11 19.21 -7.57
C LEU A 247 0.00 20.68 -8.02
N GLU A 248 -0.08 21.62 -7.07
CA GLU A 248 0.09 23.04 -7.34
C GLU A 248 1.52 23.36 -7.80
N CYS A 249 2.53 22.68 -7.24
CA CYS A 249 3.90 22.80 -7.71
C CYS A 249 4.04 22.34 -9.17
N MET A 250 3.46 21.18 -9.50
CA MET A 250 3.44 20.65 -10.87
C MET A 250 2.76 21.63 -11.83
N ARG A 251 1.65 22.26 -11.42
CA ARG A 251 0.93 23.24 -12.24
C ARG A 251 1.83 24.44 -12.58
N ARG A 252 2.51 25.03 -11.59
CA ARG A 252 3.43 26.16 -11.82
C ARG A 252 4.61 25.78 -12.70
N ALA A 253 5.18 24.59 -12.50
CA ALA A 253 6.24 24.08 -13.36
C ALA A 253 5.74 23.87 -14.80
N ALA A 254 4.52 23.35 -14.99
CA ALA A 254 3.92 23.15 -16.30
C ALA A 254 3.66 24.47 -17.05
N ASP A 255 3.27 25.53 -16.35
CA ASP A 255 3.02 26.87 -16.92
C ASP A 255 4.29 27.51 -17.53
N GLU A 256 5.48 27.17 -17.03
CA GLU A 256 6.76 27.68 -17.55
C GLU A 256 7.36 26.85 -18.69
N ILE A 257 6.88 25.61 -18.88
CA ILE A 257 7.46 24.70 -19.87
C ILE A 257 7.01 25.14 -21.28
N PRO A 258 7.96 25.38 -22.22
CA PRO A 258 7.61 25.79 -23.57
C PRO A 258 6.68 24.79 -24.26
N PRO A 259 5.67 25.25 -25.04
CA PRO A 259 4.73 24.36 -25.73
C PRO A 259 5.41 23.25 -26.54
N GLY A 260 6.53 23.54 -27.20
CA GLY A 260 7.28 22.57 -28.01
C GLY A 260 8.04 21.50 -27.20
N ALA A 261 8.21 21.67 -25.89
CA ALA A 261 8.78 20.64 -25.02
C ALA A 261 7.75 19.53 -24.70
N TRP A 262 6.45 19.84 -24.80
CA TRP A 262 5.39 18.85 -24.73
C TRP A 262 5.37 18.06 -26.04
N ARG A 263 5.73 16.77 -25.98
CA ARG A 263 5.82 15.85 -27.14
C ARG A 263 4.44 15.36 -27.59
N GLY A 264 3.50 16.29 -27.73
CA GLY A 264 2.08 15.99 -27.94
C GLY A 264 1.26 17.22 -27.61
N ARG A 265 0.20 17.04 -26.80
CA ARG A 265 -0.55 18.18 -26.24
C ARG A 265 0.10 18.69 -24.95
N GLN A 266 -0.08 19.97 -24.67
CA GLN A 266 0.18 20.52 -23.34
C GLN A 266 -0.71 19.80 -22.32
N VAL A 267 -0.13 19.49 -21.16
CA VAL A 267 -0.83 18.82 -20.06
C VAL A 267 -1.75 19.80 -19.35
N ASP A 268 -2.92 19.32 -18.95
CA ASP A 268 -3.90 20.08 -18.16
C ASP A 268 -3.90 19.65 -16.68
N HIS A 269 -4.72 20.31 -15.86
CA HIS A 269 -4.85 19.98 -14.44
C HIS A 269 -5.21 18.51 -14.19
N GLU A 270 -6.07 17.92 -15.02
CA GLU A 270 -6.52 16.53 -14.84
C GLU A 270 -5.42 15.53 -15.23
N ASP A 271 -4.59 15.84 -16.23
CA ASP A 271 -3.38 15.05 -16.51
C ASP A 271 -2.40 15.06 -15.33
N LEU A 272 -2.16 16.24 -14.75
CA LEU A 272 -1.25 16.41 -13.60
C LEU A 272 -1.77 15.66 -12.37
N ARG A 273 -3.06 15.85 -12.04
CA ARG A 273 -3.74 15.18 -10.93
C ARG A 273 -3.74 13.66 -11.09
N TRP A 274 -4.00 13.18 -12.30
CA TRP A 274 -3.92 11.75 -12.61
C TRP A 274 -2.50 11.23 -12.48
N ALA A 275 -1.51 11.91 -13.03
CA ALA A 275 -0.13 11.45 -13.01
C ALA A 275 0.43 11.39 -11.59
N LEU A 276 0.09 12.40 -10.76
CA LEU A 276 0.43 12.41 -9.35
C LEU A 276 -0.25 11.25 -8.61
N SER A 277 -1.52 10.97 -8.92
CA SER A 277 -2.25 9.83 -8.37
C SER A 277 -1.58 8.50 -8.73
N VAL A 278 -1.14 8.32 -9.98
CA VAL A 278 -0.38 7.13 -10.42
C VAL A 278 0.91 7.00 -9.61
N VAL A 279 1.74 8.05 -9.58
CA VAL A 279 3.04 8.00 -8.88
C VAL A 279 2.88 7.68 -7.40
N LYS A 280 1.92 8.31 -6.72
CA LYS A 280 1.73 8.11 -5.28
C LYS A 280 1.12 6.77 -4.91
N THR A 281 0.42 6.11 -5.83
CA THR A 281 -0.29 4.84 -5.55
C THR A 281 0.39 3.61 -6.14
N ARG A 282 1.28 3.79 -7.13
CA ARG A 282 1.92 2.71 -7.90
C ARG A 282 3.45 2.80 -7.93
N GLY A 283 4.03 3.80 -7.28
CA GLY A 283 5.48 3.96 -7.16
C GLY A 283 6.10 3.00 -6.14
N PHE A 284 7.27 2.47 -6.46
CA PHE A 284 8.08 1.62 -5.60
C PHE A 284 9.35 2.37 -5.16
N ALA A 285 9.53 2.57 -3.85
CA ALA A 285 10.72 3.20 -3.28
C ALA A 285 11.69 2.13 -2.75
N PHE A 286 12.87 1.97 -3.37
CA PHE A 286 13.82 0.90 -3.05
C PHE A 286 14.82 1.27 -1.94
N GLU A 287 15.06 2.55 -1.71
CA GLU A 287 15.97 3.04 -0.64
C GLU A 287 15.21 3.70 0.51
N GLY A 288 13.87 3.56 0.53
CA GLY A 288 13.00 4.27 1.48
C GLY A 288 12.95 5.79 1.27
N THR A 289 13.63 6.31 0.25
CA THR A 289 13.66 7.73 -0.12
C THR A 289 12.69 8.00 -1.28
N ARG A 290 12.18 9.22 -1.36
CA ARG A 290 11.25 9.63 -2.44
C ARG A 290 11.96 9.72 -3.79
N GLU A 291 13.25 10.01 -3.76
CA GLU A 291 14.16 10.08 -4.89
C GLU A 291 14.42 8.70 -5.50
N SER A 292 14.32 7.63 -4.71
CA SER A 292 14.43 6.25 -5.17
C SER A 292 13.13 5.69 -5.78
N THR A 293 12.05 6.47 -5.80
CA THR A 293 10.75 6.03 -6.32
C THR A 293 10.80 5.79 -7.82
N MET A 294 10.32 4.61 -8.23
CA MET A 294 10.20 4.21 -9.62
C MET A 294 8.81 3.65 -9.93
N LEU A 295 8.33 3.89 -11.15
CA LEU A 295 7.19 3.19 -11.72
C LEU A 295 7.71 1.97 -12.46
N ILE A 296 7.23 0.80 -12.07
CA ILE A 296 7.67 -0.47 -12.63
C ILE A 296 6.46 -1.11 -13.30
N PRO A 297 6.27 -0.90 -14.62
CA PRO A 297 5.21 -1.56 -15.36
C PRO A 297 5.27 -3.07 -15.13
N LEU A 298 4.10 -3.71 -14.96
CA LEU A 298 3.88 -5.10 -14.50
C LEU A 298 3.86 -5.26 -12.98
N ALA A 299 4.80 -4.66 -12.25
CA ALA A 299 4.85 -4.82 -10.79
C ALA A 299 3.69 -4.10 -10.09
N ASP A 300 3.18 -3.02 -10.69
CA ASP A 300 2.06 -2.23 -10.18
C ASP A 300 0.68 -2.92 -10.27
N PHE A 301 0.64 -4.15 -10.80
CA PHE A 301 -0.54 -5.03 -10.74
C PHE A 301 -0.51 -5.99 -9.54
N LEU A 302 0.57 -6.02 -8.74
CA LEU A 302 0.63 -6.76 -7.49
C LEU A 302 -0.15 -5.98 -6.43
N ASN A 303 -1.30 -6.48 -6.01
CA ASN A 303 -2.14 -5.80 -5.01
C ASN A 303 -1.58 -5.94 -3.59
N HIS A 304 -2.11 -5.12 -2.68
CA HIS A 304 -1.80 -5.21 -1.26
C HIS A 304 -2.39 -6.47 -0.61
N ASN A 305 -1.56 -7.19 0.16
CA ASN A 305 -1.99 -8.12 1.20
C ASN A 305 -0.92 -8.15 2.30
N MET A 306 -1.33 -8.08 3.56
CA MET A 306 -0.44 -8.16 4.73
C MET A 306 0.36 -9.46 4.77
N VAL A 307 -0.23 -10.56 4.28
CA VAL A 307 0.46 -11.85 4.09
C VAL A 307 0.94 -11.92 2.64
N ALA A 308 2.00 -11.17 2.35
CA ALA A 308 2.55 -11.03 1.00
C ALA A 308 3.01 -12.39 0.44
N SER A 309 2.48 -12.76 -0.74
CA SER A 309 2.93 -13.95 -1.49
C SER A 309 4.16 -13.65 -2.36
N VAL A 310 4.46 -12.37 -2.56
CA VAL A 310 5.58 -11.87 -3.36
C VAL A 310 6.36 -10.84 -2.55
N ARG A 311 7.69 -10.84 -2.69
CA ARG A 311 8.55 -9.77 -2.17
C ARG A 311 9.60 -9.34 -3.19
N THR A 312 10.14 -8.14 -3.01
CA THR A 312 11.34 -7.71 -3.73
C THR A 312 12.53 -8.54 -3.26
N ALA A 313 13.34 -9.01 -4.20
CA ALA A 313 14.50 -9.85 -3.90
C ALA A 313 15.83 -9.12 -4.05
N THR A 314 15.94 -8.25 -5.07
CA THR A 314 17.18 -7.53 -5.39
C THR A 314 16.91 -6.48 -6.48
N LEU A 315 17.53 -5.32 -6.32
CA LEU A 315 17.82 -4.40 -7.42
C LEU A 315 19.19 -4.81 -7.96
N ALA A 316 19.23 -5.60 -9.03
CA ALA A 316 20.46 -5.72 -9.80
C ALA A 316 20.60 -4.46 -10.66
N GLU A 317 21.82 -4.04 -11.00
CA GLU A 317 22.05 -2.83 -11.81
C GLU A 317 21.26 -2.85 -13.13
N ASP A 318 20.96 -4.05 -13.65
CA ASP A 318 20.30 -4.27 -14.93
C ASP A 318 18.81 -4.61 -14.83
N ALA A 319 18.29 -5.01 -13.65
CA ALA A 319 16.90 -5.45 -13.50
C ALA A 319 16.39 -5.49 -12.05
N LEU A 320 15.08 -5.30 -11.92
CA LEU A 320 14.34 -5.55 -10.68
C LEU A 320 13.75 -6.95 -10.67
N ARG A 321 13.89 -7.64 -9.54
CA ARG A 321 13.39 -9.00 -9.36
C ARG A 321 12.45 -9.13 -8.17
N PHE A 322 11.30 -9.73 -8.42
CA PHE A 322 10.31 -10.13 -7.42
C PHE A 322 10.27 -11.66 -7.34
N VAL A 323 10.21 -12.18 -6.11
CA VAL A 323 10.23 -13.62 -5.84
C VAL A 323 9.07 -14.03 -4.94
N ALA A 324 8.66 -15.29 -5.08
CA ALA A 324 7.62 -15.87 -4.24
C ALA A 324 8.13 -16.05 -2.79
N THR A 325 7.31 -15.72 -1.80
CA THR A 325 7.63 -15.92 -0.37
C THR A 325 7.33 -17.34 0.09
N ARG A 326 6.38 -18.01 -0.58
CA ARG A 326 5.92 -19.38 -0.33
C ARG A 326 5.68 -20.12 -1.66
N ASN A 327 5.24 -21.38 -1.58
CA ASN A 327 4.70 -22.07 -2.74
C ASN A 327 3.35 -21.48 -3.12
N ILE A 328 3.11 -21.26 -4.42
CA ILE A 328 1.91 -20.61 -4.97
C ILE A 328 1.34 -21.50 -6.08
N MET A 329 0.05 -21.79 -6.02
CA MET A 329 -0.68 -22.57 -7.02
C MET A 329 -1.15 -21.69 -8.19
N PRO A 330 -1.34 -22.26 -9.38
CA PRO A 330 -1.99 -21.55 -10.48
C PRO A 330 -3.36 -21.01 -10.08
N GLY A 331 -3.68 -19.78 -10.49
CA GLY A 331 -4.94 -19.12 -10.15
C GLY A 331 -4.95 -18.34 -8.83
N GLU A 332 -3.93 -18.48 -7.98
CA GLU A 332 -3.79 -17.64 -6.79
C GLU A 332 -3.39 -16.20 -7.14
N GLU A 333 -3.94 -15.23 -6.42
CA GLU A 333 -3.53 -13.82 -6.53
C GLU A 333 -2.14 -13.62 -5.92
N LEU A 334 -1.33 -12.85 -6.64
CA LEU A 334 0.00 -12.45 -6.25
C LEU A 334 -0.07 -11.06 -5.62
N CYS A 335 0.30 -10.99 -4.34
CA CYS A 335 0.22 -9.78 -3.54
C CYS A 335 1.58 -9.44 -2.91
N ILE A 336 1.81 -8.15 -2.73
CA ILE A 336 2.92 -7.59 -1.95
C ILE A 336 2.36 -6.88 -0.72
N ASP A 337 3.20 -6.65 0.28
CA ASP A 337 2.85 -5.74 1.37
C ASP A 337 3.16 -4.30 0.93
N TYR A 338 2.18 -3.42 1.07
CA TYR A 338 2.32 -2.01 0.66
C TYR A 338 2.84 -1.19 1.83
N ALA A 339 2.27 -1.41 3.01
CA ALA A 339 2.56 -0.68 4.23
C ALA A 339 1.84 -1.35 5.41
N GLN A 340 2.45 -1.22 6.59
CA GLN A 340 1.78 -1.46 7.86
C GLN A 340 1.06 -0.17 8.28
N ALA A 341 -0.13 0.04 7.71
CA ALA A 341 -0.86 1.30 7.81
C ALA A 341 -2.33 1.10 8.19
N SER A 342 -2.90 2.12 8.83
CA SER A 342 -4.32 2.13 9.18
C SER A 342 -5.23 2.22 7.96
N ASN A 343 -6.49 1.81 8.12
CA ASN A 343 -7.49 1.97 7.05
C ASN A 343 -7.71 3.43 6.66
N LEU A 344 -7.61 4.40 7.59
CA LEU A 344 -7.64 5.82 7.24
C LEU A 344 -6.50 6.21 6.31
N GLU A 345 -5.29 5.70 6.55
CA GLU A 345 -4.15 5.94 5.67
C GLU A 345 -4.34 5.29 4.29
N PHE A 346 -4.78 4.02 4.24
CA PHE A 346 -5.05 3.35 2.98
C PHE A 346 -6.14 4.05 2.17
N LEU A 347 -7.19 4.56 2.80
CA LEU A 347 -8.25 5.31 2.12
C LEU A 347 -7.73 6.62 1.54
N VAL A 348 -7.02 7.41 2.34
CA VAL A 348 -6.53 8.72 1.90
C VAL A 348 -5.48 8.58 0.79
N ARG A 349 -4.60 7.57 0.86
CA ARG A 349 -3.53 7.38 -0.12
C ARG A 349 -3.95 6.56 -1.33
N TYR A 350 -4.62 5.43 -1.14
CA TYR A 350 -4.87 4.45 -2.18
C TYR A 350 -6.35 4.30 -2.55
N GLY A 351 -7.26 4.71 -1.65
CA GLY A 351 -8.70 4.63 -1.89
C GLY A 351 -9.31 3.26 -1.61
N PHE A 352 -8.69 2.44 -0.76
CA PHE A 352 -9.26 1.18 -0.30
C PHE A 352 -9.13 1.01 1.22
N ARG A 353 -9.89 0.07 1.78
CA ARG A 353 -9.73 -0.42 3.15
C ARG A 353 -9.37 -1.90 3.13
N VAL A 354 -8.70 -2.36 4.17
CA VAL A 354 -8.38 -3.77 4.39
C VAL A 354 -9.38 -4.31 5.42
N GLU A 355 -9.99 -5.45 5.12
CA GLU A 355 -10.83 -6.17 6.09
C GLU A 355 -9.95 -6.77 7.18
N ASP A 356 -10.43 -6.73 8.43
CA ASP A 356 -9.69 -7.20 9.61
C ASP A 356 -8.27 -6.62 9.74
N ASN A 357 -8.08 -5.37 9.26
CA ASN A 357 -6.81 -4.66 9.40
C ASN A 357 -6.50 -4.46 10.88
N PRO A 358 -5.41 -5.06 11.41
CA PRO A 358 -5.08 -4.90 12.82
C PRO A 358 -4.45 -3.54 13.09
N TYR A 359 -3.99 -2.78 12.09
CA TYR A 359 -3.28 -1.52 12.28
C TYR A 359 -4.24 -0.33 12.44
N GLY A 360 -4.03 0.46 13.48
CA GLY A 360 -4.76 1.69 13.79
C GLY A 360 -3.93 2.97 13.60
N GLY A 361 -4.62 4.08 13.30
CA GLY A 361 -4.15 5.43 12.96
C GLY A 361 -2.67 5.68 12.64
N ARG A 362 -2.15 6.84 13.09
CA ARG A 362 -0.72 7.18 13.01
C ARG A 362 0.06 6.46 14.10
N GLN A 363 1.25 5.99 13.76
CA GLN A 363 2.27 5.53 14.70
C GLN A 363 2.78 6.71 15.56
N PHE A 364 3.09 6.46 16.84
CA PHE A 364 3.75 7.46 17.67
C PHE A 364 5.25 7.41 17.45
N ASP A 365 5.89 8.58 17.36
CA ASP A 365 7.34 8.68 17.42
C ASP A 365 7.74 8.90 18.88
N LEU A 366 8.34 7.87 19.48
CA LEU A 366 8.89 7.89 20.81
C LEU A 366 10.41 8.05 20.67
N GLY A 367 10.88 9.26 20.93
CA GLY A 367 12.31 9.59 21.01
C GLY A 367 12.73 9.95 22.44
N GLY A 368 14.02 10.18 22.65
CA GLY A 368 14.50 10.63 23.95
C GLY A 368 16.01 10.68 24.07
N GLU A 369 16.52 10.25 25.22
CA GLU A 369 17.95 10.23 25.57
C GLU A 369 18.77 9.33 24.62
N PRO A 370 20.10 9.50 24.55
CA PRO A 370 20.95 8.78 23.59
C PRO A 370 20.73 7.27 23.57
N MET A 371 20.51 6.66 24.73
CA MET A 371 20.32 5.21 24.83
C MET A 371 18.97 4.73 24.26
N GLN A 372 17.96 5.60 24.24
CA GLN A 372 16.67 5.32 23.61
C GLN A 372 16.77 5.32 22.08
N ALA A 373 17.83 5.87 21.48
CA ALA A 373 18.06 5.81 20.03
C ALA A 373 18.35 4.39 19.52
N HIS A 374 18.63 3.43 20.42
CA HIS A 374 18.77 2.02 20.09
C HIS A 374 17.44 1.25 20.10
N CYS A 375 16.37 1.88 20.58
CA CYS A 375 15.03 1.32 20.53
C CYS A 375 14.33 1.67 19.21
N PRO A 376 13.33 0.86 18.79
CA PRO A 376 12.41 1.28 17.73
C PRO A 376 11.77 2.61 18.12
N SER A 377 11.80 3.61 17.24
CA SER A 377 11.20 4.92 17.53
C SER A 377 9.69 4.92 17.32
N TYR A 378 9.13 3.92 16.65
CA TYR A 378 7.71 3.93 16.28
C TYR A 378 6.90 2.96 17.12
N ILE A 379 5.78 3.44 17.64
CA ILE A 379 4.78 2.61 18.31
C ILE A 379 3.65 2.31 17.32
N LEU A 380 3.52 1.05 16.95
CA LEU A 380 2.37 0.54 16.21
C LEU A 380 1.15 0.46 17.15
N ARG A 381 0.01 0.95 16.68
CA ARG A 381 -1.27 0.82 17.38
C ARG A 381 -2.09 -0.28 16.73
N TYR A 382 -2.70 -1.13 17.55
CA TYR A 382 -3.49 -2.26 17.08
C TYR A 382 -4.95 -2.22 17.56
N ASP A 383 -5.88 -2.68 16.72
CA ASP A 383 -7.33 -2.71 17.02
C ASP A 383 -7.75 -3.88 17.97
N THR A 384 -6.81 -4.76 18.34
CA THR A 384 -7.00 -6.00 19.16
C THR A 384 -6.10 -6.00 20.41
N PRO A 385 -6.15 -6.98 21.36
CA PRO A 385 -5.63 -6.83 22.72
C PRO A 385 -4.10 -6.90 22.79
N ASP A 386 -3.50 -5.77 22.43
CA ASP A 386 -2.23 -5.16 22.80
C ASP A 386 -2.32 -3.80 22.07
N ILE A 387 -3.14 -2.89 22.62
CA ILE A 387 -3.58 -1.61 22.02
C ILE A 387 -2.41 -0.85 21.36
N ILE A 388 -1.22 -1.04 21.92
CA ILE A 388 0.07 -0.55 21.48
C ILE A 388 1.09 -1.70 21.52
N GLU A 389 2.01 -1.72 20.55
CA GLU A 389 3.19 -2.58 20.59
C GLU A 389 4.00 -2.35 21.88
N ASN A 390 3.87 -3.28 22.83
CA ASN A 390 4.52 -3.18 24.14
C ASN A 390 6.05 -3.23 24.04
N ALA A 391 6.59 -3.92 23.04
CA ALA A 391 8.03 -4.07 22.85
C ALA A 391 8.74 -2.71 22.74
N THR A 392 8.20 -1.77 21.95
CA THR A 392 8.78 -0.43 21.84
C THR A 392 8.73 0.30 23.17
N VAL A 393 7.58 0.33 23.83
CA VAL A 393 7.40 1.01 25.12
C VAL A 393 8.36 0.45 26.18
N ASP A 394 8.46 -0.87 26.27
CA ASP A 394 9.31 -1.57 27.22
C ASP A 394 10.80 -1.36 26.91
N CYS A 395 11.20 -1.34 25.64
CA CYS A 395 12.56 -0.97 25.25
C CYS A 395 12.91 0.44 25.76
N HIS A 396 12.02 1.42 25.54
CA HIS A 396 12.25 2.78 25.99
C HIS A 396 12.31 2.91 27.52
N ARG A 397 11.49 2.14 28.25
CA ARG A 397 11.58 2.04 29.73
C ARG A 397 12.95 1.52 30.17
N GLN A 398 13.40 0.41 29.59
CA GLN A 398 14.69 -0.19 29.93
C GLN A 398 15.88 0.71 29.57
N ALA A 399 15.83 1.39 28.43
CA ALA A 399 16.84 2.37 28.05
C ALA A 399 16.93 3.54 29.06
N ARG A 400 15.81 3.97 29.64
CA ARG A 400 15.83 4.96 30.73
C ARG A 400 16.43 4.41 32.01
N TYR A 401 16.09 3.17 32.37
CA TYR A 401 16.66 2.53 33.57
C TYR A 401 18.18 2.50 33.49
N LEU A 402 18.71 1.99 32.38
CA LEU A 402 20.14 1.88 32.16
C LEU A 402 20.81 3.26 32.14
N SER A 403 20.14 4.29 31.61
CA SER A 403 20.69 5.66 31.55
C SER A 403 20.88 6.21 32.95
N PHE A 404 19.88 6.00 33.82
CA PHE A 404 19.94 6.36 35.22
C PHE A 404 20.98 5.53 35.98
N GLU A 405 21.05 4.21 35.75
CA GLU A 405 21.99 3.34 36.45
C GLU A 405 23.45 3.68 36.15
N GLN A 406 23.74 4.05 34.90
CA GLN A 406 25.08 4.51 34.50
C GLN A 406 25.48 5.83 35.21
N GLN A 407 24.52 6.68 35.55
CA GLN A 407 24.79 8.00 36.15
C GLN A 407 24.75 7.97 37.68
N PHE A 408 23.86 7.18 38.27
CA PHE A 408 23.50 7.26 39.69
C PHE A 408 23.63 5.92 40.44
N GLY A 409 23.98 4.83 39.75
CA GLY A 409 24.03 3.48 40.33
C GLY A 409 22.68 2.77 40.34
N THR A 410 22.60 1.62 40.99
CA THR A 410 21.42 0.74 40.96
C THR A 410 20.13 1.45 41.33
N LEU A 411 19.13 1.38 40.45
CA LEU A 411 17.82 1.97 40.66
C LEU A 411 17.01 1.21 41.71
N GLN A 412 16.36 1.97 42.59
CA GLN A 412 15.35 1.42 43.49
C GLN A 412 14.00 1.30 42.76
N VAL A 413 13.11 0.42 43.26
CA VAL A 413 11.79 0.17 42.65
C VAL A 413 10.97 1.46 42.45
N HIS A 414 10.97 2.36 43.43
CA HIS A 414 10.23 3.62 43.33
C HIS A 414 10.78 4.57 42.25
N GLU A 415 12.06 4.44 41.90
CA GLU A 415 12.71 5.21 40.83
C GLU A 415 12.39 4.59 39.48
N GLN A 416 12.39 3.26 39.36
CA GLN A 416 11.91 2.55 38.17
C GLN A 416 10.46 2.93 37.83
N LEU A 417 9.57 2.94 38.83
CA LEU A 417 8.18 3.40 38.67
C LEU A 417 8.07 4.86 38.24
N ARG A 418 8.99 5.73 38.69
CA ARG A 418 9.03 7.13 38.24
C ARG A 418 9.39 7.22 36.77
N GLU A 419 10.39 6.47 36.31
CA GLU A 419 10.81 6.46 34.91
C GLU A 419 9.77 5.81 34.00
N ASP A 420 9.04 4.80 34.48
CA ASP A 420 7.89 4.20 33.79
C ASP A 420 6.77 5.21 33.56
N ARG A 421 6.37 5.91 34.64
CA ARG A 421 5.33 6.95 34.57
C ARG A 421 5.69 8.05 33.57
N TYR A 422 6.97 8.39 33.45
CA TYR A 422 7.42 9.37 32.45
C TYR A 422 7.10 8.92 31.02
N ILE A 423 7.42 7.67 30.67
CA ILE A 423 7.10 7.10 29.34
C ILE A 423 5.58 6.98 29.16
N TYR A 424 4.87 6.47 30.15
CA TYR A 424 3.43 6.25 30.05
C TYR A 424 2.64 7.56 29.90
N HIS A 425 2.99 8.58 30.67
CA HIS A 425 2.39 9.90 30.57
C HIS A 425 2.61 10.52 29.20
N ALA A 426 3.82 10.40 28.63
CA ALA A 426 4.12 10.93 27.29
C ALA A 426 3.24 10.28 26.20
N ILE A 427 3.02 8.97 26.29
CA ILE A 427 2.15 8.23 25.36
C ILE A 427 0.68 8.61 25.57
N GLU A 428 0.23 8.71 26.82
CA GLU A 428 -1.12 9.18 27.16
C GLU A 428 -1.39 10.56 26.55
N GLU A 429 -0.51 11.53 26.78
CA GLU A 429 -0.64 12.89 26.25
C GLU A 429 -0.71 12.90 24.72
N ALA A 430 0.09 12.07 24.04
CA ALA A 430 0.02 11.93 22.59
C ALA A 430 -1.35 11.38 22.14
N CYS A 431 -1.89 10.39 22.85
CA CYS A 431 -3.22 9.85 22.58
C CYS A 431 -4.34 10.87 22.84
N VAL A 432 -4.25 11.66 23.91
CA VAL A 432 -5.19 12.76 24.20
C VAL A 432 -5.13 13.82 23.10
N GLN A 433 -3.94 14.21 22.66
CA GLN A 433 -3.76 15.20 21.58
C GLN A 433 -4.40 14.72 20.28
N LEU A 434 -4.12 13.49 19.85
CA LEU A 434 -4.74 12.92 18.64
C LEU A 434 -6.26 12.80 18.79
N LEU A 435 -6.75 12.42 19.98
CA LEU A 435 -8.19 12.29 20.23
C LEU A 435 -8.89 13.65 20.09
N SER A 436 -8.27 14.72 20.59
CA SER A 436 -8.80 16.09 20.47
C SER A 436 -8.87 16.57 19.01
N MET A 437 -8.02 16.05 18.12
CA MET A 437 -8.07 16.38 16.69
C MET A 437 -9.33 15.83 16.01
N LEU A 438 -9.87 14.70 16.49
CA LEU A 438 -11.05 14.03 15.93
C LEU A 438 -12.39 14.66 16.36
N GLU A 439 -12.35 15.82 17.02
CA GLU A 439 -13.54 16.63 17.28
C GLU A 439 -13.97 17.31 15.98
N ALA A 440 -14.79 16.60 15.20
CA ALA A 440 -15.36 17.14 13.97
C ALA A 440 -16.23 18.37 14.28
N PRO A 441 -16.16 19.46 13.49
CA PRO A 441 -16.97 20.68 13.70
C PRO A 441 -18.48 20.44 13.64
N LYS A 442 -18.89 19.34 13.00
CA LYS A 442 -20.26 18.86 12.93
C LYS A 442 -20.30 17.40 13.38
N PRO A 443 -21.39 16.93 14.01
CA PRO A 443 -21.59 15.52 14.31
C PRO A 443 -21.32 14.64 13.08
N LEU A 444 -20.63 13.52 13.27
CA LEU A 444 -20.32 12.57 12.18
C LEU A 444 -21.59 12.02 11.50
N SER A 445 -22.72 11.95 12.23
CA SER A 445 -24.03 11.60 11.68
C SER A 445 -24.49 12.53 10.57
N ASP A 446 -24.11 13.81 10.63
CA ASP A 446 -24.47 14.80 9.62
C ASP A 446 -23.71 14.57 8.31
N TYR A 447 -22.65 13.76 8.34
CA TYR A 447 -21.91 13.33 7.16
C TYR A 447 -22.56 12.10 6.48
N GLU A 448 -23.46 11.41 7.17
CA GLU A 448 -24.16 10.21 6.66
C GLU A 448 -25.52 10.57 6.02
N THR A 449 -26.16 11.66 6.44
CA THR A 449 -27.55 12.04 6.07
C THR A 449 -27.67 13.01 4.88
N GLY A 450 -26.57 13.32 4.19
CA GLY A 450 -26.58 14.31 3.11
C GLY A 450 -27.26 13.78 1.84
N VAL A 451 -28.16 14.58 1.25
CA VAL A 451 -28.89 14.27 0.00
C VAL A 451 -27.90 13.98 -1.14
N GLY A 452 -27.77 12.71 -1.51
CA GLY A 452 -26.88 12.28 -2.59
C GLY A 452 -26.44 10.82 -2.54
N GLY A 453 -27.33 9.88 -2.18
CA GLY A 453 -27.03 8.44 -2.18
C GLY A 453 -25.88 8.01 -1.25
N PRO A 454 -25.58 6.71 -1.15
CA PRO A 454 -24.44 6.23 -0.37
C PRO A 454 -23.15 6.60 -1.11
N ASP A 455 -22.57 7.77 -0.81
CA ASP A 455 -21.16 8.02 -1.10
C ASP A 455 -20.34 7.00 -0.31
N GLY A 456 -20.02 5.86 -0.93
CA GLY A 456 -19.36 4.72 -0.29
C GLY A 456 -18.12 5.14 0.50
N ILE A 457 -17.28 6.00 -0.09
CA ILE A 457 -16.06 6.54 0.55
C ILE A 457 -16.40 7.39 1.78
N THR A 458 -17.44 8.23 1.75
CA THR A 458 -17.82 9.07 2.89
C THR A 458 -18.24 8.21 4.09
N SER A 459 -19.08 7.19 3.85
CA SER A 459 -19.52 6.27 4.90
C SER A 459 -18.35 5.49 5.52
N VAL A 460 -17.40 5.08 4.68
CA VAL A 460 -16.19 4.38 5.11
C VAL A 460 -15.28 5.31 5.91
N LEU A 461 -15.03 6.55 5.46
CA LEU A 461 -14.27 7.54 6.23
C LEU A 461 -14.88 7.79 7.61
N VAL A 462 -16.20 7.99 7.69
CA VAL A 462 -16.89 8.17 8.98
C VAL A 462 -16.71 6.95 9.89
N ARG A 463 -16.83 5.73 9.35
CA ARG A 463 -16.60 4.49 10.10
C ARG A 463 -15.18 4.42 10.65
N GLU A 464 -14.17 4.65 9.81
CA GLU A 464 -12.78 4.53 10.23
C GLU A 464 -12.38 5.66 11.20
N ILE A 465 -12.96 6.87 11.08
CA ILE A 465 -12.79 7.94 12.08
C ILE A 465 -13.38 7.54 13.45
N ARG A 466 -14.55 6.87 13.47
CA ARG A 466 -15.13 6.36 14.71
C ARG A 466 -14.25 5.27 15.33
N ALA A 467 -13.72 4.35 14.52
CA ALA A 467 -12.82 3.30 14.99
C ALA A 467 -11.54 3.90 15.61
N GLU A 468 -10.91 4.86 14.93
CA GLU A 468 -9.73 5.58 15.43
C GLU A 468 -10.02 6.29 16.76
N ARG A 469 -11.21 6.89 16.93
CA ARG A 469 -11.63 7.52 18.18
C ARG A 469 -11.67 6.52 19.33
N VAL A 470 -12.25 5.34 19.11
CA VAL A 470 -12.35 4.28 20.12
C VAL A 470 -10.94 3.77 20.48
N LEU A 471 -10.07 3.59 19.49
CA LEU A 471 -8.69 3.17 19.71
C LEU A 471 -7.91 4.18 20.57
N LEU A 472 -8.04 5.48 20.27
CA LEU A 472 -7.38 6.54 21.05
C LEU A 472 -7.93 6.63 22.47
N GLN A 473 -9.24 6.48 22.67
CA GLN A 473 -9.84 6.43 24.01
C GLN A 473 -9.30 5.26 24.83
N ARG A 474 -9.14 4.08 24.21
CA ARG A 474 -8.53 2.91 24.85
C ARG A 474 -7.06 3.16 25.19
N CYS A 475 -6.29 3.76 24.29
CA CYS A 475 -4.89 4.14 24.57
C CYS A 475 -4.80 5.05 25.80
N VAL A 476 -5.59 6.13 25.84
CA VAL A 476 -5.60 7.06 27.00
C VAL A 476 -5.90 6.28 28.28
N HIS A 477 -6.95 5.47 28.28
CA HIS A 477 -7.34 4.70 29.46
C HIS A 477 -6.25 3.72 29.92
N GLU A 478 -5.62 3.01 29.00
CA GLU A 478 -4.59 2.04 29.32
C GLU A 478 -3.35 2.70 29.93
N PHE A 479 -2.83 3.76 29.32
CA PHE A 479 -1.63 4.42 29.84
C PHE A 479 -1.91 5.22 31.12
N GLN A 480 -3.15 5.64 31.36
CA GLN A 480 -3.59 6.13 32.68
C GLN A 480 -3.55 5.03 33.75
N GLN A 481 -4.03 3.82 33.43
CA GLN A 481 -3.97 2.69 34.35
C GLN A 481 -2.52 2.32 34.68
N ARG A 482 -1.65 2.23 33.66
CA ARG A 482 -0.24 1.88 33.83
C ARG A 482 0.52 2.85 34.74
N GLN A 483 0.16 4.14 34.74
CA GLN A 483 0.76 5.12 35.65
C GLN A 483 0.42 4.85 37.13
N GLY A 484 -0.71 4.20 37.41
CA GLY A 484 -1.17 3.83 38.74
C GLY A 484 -0.57 2.52 39.29
N GLU A 485 0.26 1.83 38.51
CA GLU A 485 0.86 0.57 38.93
C GLU A 485 1.85 0.77 40.10
N LEU A 486 1.87 -0.22 41.00
CA LEU A 486 2.68 -0.22 42.22
C LEU A 486 3.96 -1.05 42.07
N GLU A 487 4.09 -1.80 40.98
CA GLU A 487 5.25 -2.62 40.65
C GLU A 487 5.62 -2.41 39.17
N PRO A 488 6.92 -2.32 38.83
CA PRO A 488 7.35 -2.23 37.44
C PRO A 488 6.93 -3.47 36.65
N ARG A 489 6.43 -3.28 35.43
CA ARG A 489 6.11 -4.41 34.55
C ARG A 489 7.36 -5.18 34.15
N PRO A 490 7.31 -6.53 34.12
CA PRO A 490 8.42 -7.35 33.68
C PRO A 490 8.75 -7.08 32.22
N VAL A 491 10.02 -7.31 31.86
CA VAL A 491 10.51 -7.14 30.49
C VAL A 491 10.18 -8.39 29.68
N PRO A 492 9.43 -8.30 28.58
CA PRO A 492 9.16 -9.44 27.72
C PRO A 492 10.45 -10.05 27.14
N GLY A 493 10.52 -11.39 27.05
CA GLY A 493 11.67 -12.10 26.47
C GLY A 493 11.95 -11.77 25.00
N VAL A 494 10.96 -11.22 24.28
CA VAL A 494 11.07 -10.73 22.90
C VAL A 494 12.00 -9.52 22.73
N LEU A 495 12.46 -8.90 23.83
CA LEU A 495 13.37 -7.75 23.80
C LEU A 495 14.85 -8.10 23.83
N ALA A 496 15.22 -9.39 23.75
CA ALA A 496 16.60 -9.84 23.84
C ALA A 496 17.55 -9.09 22.87
N GLU A 497 17.13 -8.85 21.63
CA GLU A 497 17.98 -8.20 20.62
C GLU A 497 18.12 -6.67 20.81
N PRO A 498 17.05 -5.86 20.97
CA PRO A 498 17.20 -4.44 21.31
C PRO A 498 17.94 -4.21 22.63
N LEU A 499 17.69 -5.04 23.65
CA LEU A 499 18.39 -4.94 24.94
C LEU A 499 19.86 -5.30 24.82
N ALA A 500 20.23 -6.31 24.02
CA ALA A 500 21.63 -6.64 23.75
C ALA A 500 22.38 -5.46 23.11
N ARG A 501 21.74 -4.73 22.18
CA ARG A 501 22.33 -3.51 21.58
C ARG A 501 22.50 -2.39 22.60
N ILE A 502 21.51 -2.18 23.46
CA ILE A 502 21.55 -1.18 24.53
C ILE A 502 22.63 -1.52 25.58
N TRP A 503 22.82 -2.81 25.88
CA TRP A 503 23.86 -3.31 26.79
C TRP A 503 25.26 -3.41 26.15
N GLY A 504 25.43 -3.01 24.89
CA GLY A 504 26.71 -3.03 24.20
C GLY A 504 27.27 -4.43 23.91
N GLN A 505 26.41 -5.46 23.90
CA GLN A 505 26.83 -6.80 23.52
C GLN A 505 26.83 -6.95 21.98
N PRO A 506 27.86 -7.59 21.39
CA PRO A 506 27.85 -7.87 19.95
C PRO A 506 26.69 -8.82 19.62
N ALA A 507 25.95 -8.52 18.55
CA ALA A 507 24.88 -9.38 18.05
C ALA A 507 25.45 -10.77 17.74
N GLY A 508 25.18 -11.76 18.61
CA GLY A 508 25.65 -13.14 18.43
C GLY A 508 26.11 -13.89 19.69
N SER A 509 25.94 -13.38 20.91
CA SER A 509 26.09 -14.23 22.10
C SER A 509 24.86 -15.14 22.24
N GLU A 510 25.07 -16.43 22.02
CA GLU A 510 24.09 -17.49 22.29
C GLU A 510 23.50 -17.33 23.70
N ALA A 511 22.19 -17.60 23.81
CA ALA A 511 21.52 -17.72 25.09
C ALA A 511 22.31 -18.66 26.03
N PRO A 512 22.35 -18.39 27.35
CA PRO A 512 23.01 -19.28 28.28
C PRO A 512 22.38 -20.69 28.17
N PRO A 513 23.18 -21.77 28.23
CA PRO A 513 22.65 -23.11 28.12
C PRO A 513 21.68 -23.37 29.28
N GLU A 514 20.50 -23.90 28.96
CA GLU A 514 19.57 -24.44 29.95
C GLU A 514 20.32 -25.47 30.81
N GLU A 515 20.20 -25.34 32.14
CA GLU A 515 20.72 -26.34 33.08
C GLU A 515 20.09 -27.71 32.78
N PRO A 516 20.86 -28.81 32.87
CA PRO A 516 20.32 -30.14 32.63
C PRO A 516 19.33 -30.51 33.74
N LEU A 517 18.08 -30.76 33.35
CA LEU A 517 17.05 -31.34 34.21
C LEU A 517 17.52 -32.71 34.70
N ASP A 518 17.79 -32.80 36.00
CA ASP A 518 18.03 -34.05 36.72
C ASP A 518 16.84 -35.02 36.56
N ASP A 519 17.18 -36.30 36.37
CA ASP A 519 16.27 -37.44 36.29
C ASP A 519 15.32 -37.50 37.49
N GLN A 520 14.01 -37.33 37.24
CA GLN A 520 12.96 -37.89 38.11
C GLN A 520 11.97 -38.73 37.29
N PRO A 521 11.58 -39.92 37.79
CA PRO A 521 10.78 -40.88 37.04
C PRO A 521 9.31 -40.46 36.91
N MET A 522 8.79 -40.60 35.68
CA MET A 522 7.41 -40.35 35.27
C MET A 522 6.39 -41.16 36.09
N PRO A 523 5.27 -40.57 36.55
CA PRO A 523 4.14 -41.33 37.05
C PRO A 523 3.31 -41.91 35.89
N ALA A 524 2.89 -43.16 36.08
CA ALA A 524 2.14 -43.97 35.12
C ALA A 524 0.79 -43.36 34.71
N SER A 525 0.46 -43.43 33.42
CA SER A 525 -0.86 -43.12 32.88
C SER A 525 -1.85 -44.28 33.12
N PRO A 526 -3.13 -44.02 33.44
CA PRO A 526 -4.15 -45.05 33.60
C PRO A 526 -4.72 -45.53 32.26
N PRO A 527 -5.30 -46.76 32.19
CA PRO A 527 -5.68 -47.39 30.93
C PRO A 527 -7.06 -46.94 30.44
N SER A 528 -7.19 -46.68 29.14
CA SER A 528 -8.47 -46.53 28.46
C SER A 528 -8.89 -47.84 27.79
N SER A 529 -10.09 -48.30 28.13
CA SER A 529 -10.76 -49.48 27.61
C SER A 529 -11.38 -49.22 26.22
N GLN A 530 -11.13 -50.12 25.28
CA GLN A 530 -11.88 -50.23 24.02
C GLN A 530 -13.33 -50.69 24.25
N PRO A 531 -14.17 -50.61 23.19
CA PRO A 531 -14.59 -51.89 22.63
C PRO A 531 -14.51 -51.98 21.09
N SER A 532 -14.39 -53.25 20.69
CA SER A 532 -14.26 -53.90 19.39
C SER A 532 -15.45 -53.82 18.44
N ASN A 533 -15.21 -53.96 17.13
CA ASN A 533 -15.83 -54.93 16.21
C ASN A 533 -15.20 -54.78 14.80
N GLN A 534 -14.38 -55.74 14.33
CA GLN A 534 -14.70 -56.93 13.52
C GLN A 534 -14.66 -56.72 11.99
N TRP A 535 -13.88 -57.61 11.36
CA TRP A 535 -13.38 -57.81 9.98
C TRP A 535 -14.47 -58.39 9.02
N PRO A 536 -14.26 -58.66 7.68
CA PRO A 536 -13.02 -59.22 7.09
C PRO A 536 -12.61 -59.00 5.60
N LEU A 537 -11.30 -59.17 5.39
CA LEU A 537 -10.51 -59.92 4.37
C LEU A 537 -10.87 -59.97 2.87
N GLY A 538 -9.81 -59.69 2.08
CA GLY A 538 -9.41 -60.30 0.78
C GLY A 538 -8.22 -59.48 0.22
N GLY A 539 -6.95 -59.91 0.20
CA GLY A 539 -6.33 -61.01 -0.58
C GLY A 539 -6.21 -60.59 -2.06
N ALA A 540 -5.07 -60.52 -2.76
CA ALA A 540 -3.73 -61.10 -2.61
C ALA A 540 -2.70 -60.43 -3.56
N GLN A 541 -1.41 -60.52 -3.20
CA GLN A 541 -0.16 -60.88 -3.97
C GLN A 541 -0.05 -60.47 -5.47
N GLY A 542 1.09 -60.07 -6.05
CA GLY A 542 2.53 -60.02 -5.75
C GLY A 542 3.19 -59.20 -6.89
N ALA A 543 4.49 -59.09 -7.16
CA ALA A 543 5.78 -59.40 -6.54
C ALA A 543 6.84 -59.23 -7.66
N GLY A 544 8.01 -58.64 -7.34
CA GLY A 544 9.28 -58.80 -8.10
C GLY A 544 9.56 -57.76 -9.20
N GLY A 545 10.74 -57.14 -9.31
CA GLY A 545 11.99 -57.29 -8.55
C GLY A 545 13.20 -56.69 -9.31
N GLY A 546 14.25 -56.31 -8.55
CA GLY A 546 15.65 -56.11 -8.99
C GLY A 546 15.99 -54.71 -9.52
N GLY A 547 16.91 -53.92 -8.94
CA GLY A 547 18.31 -54.18 -8.52
C GLY A 547 19.23 -53.35 -9.44
N ALA A 548 20.33 -52.69 -9.08
CA ALA A 548 21.19 -52.71 -7.91
C ALA A 548 22.15 -51.47 -7.89
N SER A 549 22.71 -51.22 -6.70
CA SER A 549 24.04 -50.69 -6.32
C SER A 549 24.78 -49.63 -7.16
N ALA A 550 25.31 -48.59 -6.50
CA ALA A 550 26.67 -48.63 -5.92
C ALA A 550 27.09 -47.31 -5.25
N SER A 551 27.66 -47.44 -4.06
CA SER A 551 28.27 -46.39 -3.23
C SER A 551 29.69 -46.01 -3.68
N ARG A 552 30.12 -44.77 -3.42
CA ARG A 552 31.49 -44.47 -2.93
C ARG A 552 31.59 -43.07 -2.31
N THR A 553 32.00 -43.08 -1.04
CA THR A 553 32.55 -41.99 -0.22
C THR A 553 33.95 -41.56 -0.67
N TYR A 554 34.32 -40.30 -0.49
CA TYR A 554 35.68 -39.88 -0.05
C TYR A 554 35.63 -38.52 0.68
N ASN A 555 36.59 -38.36 1.58
CA ASN A 555 36.67 -37.41 2.69
C ASN A 555 37.89 -36.47 2.51
N ALA A 556 37.84 -35.30 3.15
CA ALA A 556 38.93 -34.43 3.62
C ALA A 556 39.89 -33.68 2.64
N GLY A 557 40.22 -32.42 2.99
CA GLY A 557 41.44 -31.77 2.50
C GLY A 557 41.52 -30.24 2.59
N VAL A 558 42.13 -29.74 3.67
CA VAL A 558 42.51 -28.35 3.99
C VAL A 558 43.58 -27.79 3.04
N GLY A 559 43.59 -26.46 2.79
CA GLY A 559 44.71 -25.77 2.13
C GLY A 559 44.63 -24.24 2.13
N ARG A 560 45.52 -23.60 2.89
CA ARG A 560 45.73 -22.15 3.13
C ARG A 560 46.69 -21.51 2.09
N VAL A 561 46.48 -20.22 1.75
CA VAL A 561 47.47 -19.10 1.63
C VAL A 561 48.44 -19.16 0.40
N PRO A 562 48.82 -18.06 -0.30
CA PRO A 562 49.43 -16.88 0.34
C PRO A 562 49.14 -15.45 -0.13
N SER A 563 49.32 -14.60 0.87
CA SER A 563 49.65 -13.18 0.90
C SER A 563 51.10 -12.88 0.47
N ALA A 564 51.27 -11.83 -0.32
CA ALA A 564 52.44 -10.94 -0.39
C ALA A 564 51.90 -9.59 -0.92
N GLY A 565 52.18 -8.39 -0.39
CA GLY A 565 53.23 -7.94 0.52
C GLY A 565 54.17 -6.98 -0.22
N GLY A 566 54.05 -5.65 0.04
CA GLY A 566 55.01 -4.60 -0.35
C GLY A 566 54.38 -3.46 -1.16
N ALA A 567 53.95 -2.34 -0.57
CA ALA A 567 54.69 -1.20 0.02
C ALA A 567 54.99 -0.08 -1.00
N GLY A 568 54.61 1.16 -0.66
CA GLY A 568 55.03 2.37 -1.40
C GLY A 568 54.12 3.58 -1.26
N ASP A 569 54.31 4.33 -0.16
CA ASP A 569 54.10 5.76 0.11
C ASP A 569 53.40 6.71 -0.89
N GLY A 570 52.59 7.62 -0.36
CA GLY A 570 52.39 8.95 -0.95
C GLY A 570 51.00 9.58 -0.75
N ARG A 571 50.86 10.45 0.26
CA ARG A 571 49.83 11.50 0.37
C ARG A 571 50.57 12.86 0.47
N PRO A 572 49.93 14.02 0.26
CA PRO A 572 49.00 14.48 -0.79
C PRO A 572 49.57 15.77 -1.46
N PRO A 573 48.78 16.59 -2.18
CA PRO A 573 48.16 17.74 -1.49
C PRO A 573 46.76 18.14 -2.00
N ALA A 574 46.20 19.11 -1.27
CA ALA A 574 44.91 19.77 -1.43
C ALA A 574 44.82 20.73 -2.63
N GLY A 575 43.58 21.11 -2.97
CA GLY A 575 43.25 22.38 -3.64
C GLY A 575 42.31 22.24 -4.84
N GLY A 576 41.08 22.77 -4.71
CA GLY A 576 40.08 22.89 -5.78
C GLY A 576 38.67 22.95 -5.23
#